data_AF-A0A168JZH8-F1
#
_entry.id   AF-A0A168JZH8-F1
#
_cell.length_a   1.000
_cell.length_b   1.000
_cell.length_c   1.000
_cell.angle_alpha   90.00
_cell.angle_beta   90.00
_cell.angle_gamma   90.00
#
_symmetry.space_group_name_H-M   'P 1'
#
loop_
_entity.id
_entity.type
_entity.pdbx_description
1 polymer ?
#
loop_
_entity_poly.entity_id
_entity_poly.type
_entity_poly.pdbx_seq_one_letter_code
_entity_poly.pdbx_strand_id
1 'polypeptide(L)'
;MHEAAASSGLTLASSAAEGRGKKGCTIRPLRQDEFEFGTDDQVAPAGFASAEELSKKAQKERWVGMRVDMWNDEGVDLKGLRQGMLVKVRYWWREEDGQWTQTLHDLLYIGQLDGTEGSEGDRID
;
A
#
# COMPACT_ATOMS: atom_id res chain seq x y z
N MET A 1 32.93 -24.04 38.42
CA MET A 1 32.97 -22.55 38.45
C MET A 1 32.97 -22.13 36.98
N HIS A 2 31.83 -21.69 36.43
CA HIS A 2 31.51 -20.27 36.11
C HIS A 2 32.69 -19.57 35.39
N GLU A 3 32.59 -19.03 34.17
CA GLU A 3 31.68 -18.01 33.58
C GLU A 3 32.00 -17.96 32.06
N ALA A 4 31.03 -17.85 31.14
CA ALA A 4 30.28 -16.66 30.66
C ALA A 4 30.96 -15.86 29.52
N ALA A 5 30.11 -15.44 28.59
CA ALA A 5 30.39 -14.89 27.26
C ALA A 5 30.58 -13.36 27.24
N ALA A 6 31.22 -12.84 26.19
CA ALA A 6 30.97 -11.52 25.62
C ALA A 6 31.42 -11.54 24.15
N SER A 7 30.49 -11.60 23.20
CA SER A 7 29.91 -10.42 22.52
C SER A 7 30.95 -9.57 21.80
N SER A 8 31.07 -9.78 20.48
CA SER A 8 31.59 -8.77 19.56
C SER A 8 30.53 -8.56 18.50
N GLY A 9 29.70 -7.54 18.74
CA GLY A 9 28.66 -7.11 17.81
C GLY A 9 29.29 -6.60 16.53
N LEU A 10 28.92 -7.21 15.41
CA LEU A 10 29.25 -6.75 14.08
C LEU A 10 28.38 -5.52 13.79
N THR A 11 29.00 -4.35 13.71
CA THR A 11 28.39 -3.13 13.21
C THR A 11 28.07 -3.32 11.72
N LEU A 12 26.80 -3.53 11.38
CA LEU A 12 26.32 -3.38 10.00
C LEU A 12 25.56 -2.07 9.92
N ALA A 13 26.30 -0.99 9.67
CA ALA A 13 25.74 0.16 9.00
C ALA A 13 25.23 -0.32 7.64
N SER A 14 23.91 -0.44 7.49
CA SER A 14 23.30 -0.69 6.20
C SER A 14 23.37 0.60 5.38
N SER A 15 24.52 0.79 4.75
CA SER A 15 24.68 1.67 3.60
C SER A 15 24.01 0.99 2.41
N ALA A 16 22.75 1.33 2.16
CA ALA A 16 22.08 1.01 0.90
C ALA A 16 21.33 2.25 0.41
N ALA A 17 22.10 3.28 0.06
CA ALA A 17 21.60 4.39 -0.73
C ALA A 17 22.42 4.47 -2.01
N GLU A 18 22.26 3.51 -2.93
CA GLU A 18 22.77 3.65 -4.30
C GLU A 18 22.02 2.72 -5.28
N GLY A 19 21.27 3.33 -6.20
CA GLY A 19 20.56 2.66 -7.31
C GLY A 19 19.03 2.77 -7.31
N ARG A 20 18.45 3.96 -7.06
CA ARG A 20 17.00 4.22 -7.25
C ARG A 20 16.71 4.52 -8.72
N GLY A 21 16.27 3.49 -9.43
CA GLY A 21 15.68 3.57 -10.77
C GLY A 21 15.14 2.20 -11.15
N LYS A 22 14.05 1.81 -10.48
CA LYS A 22 13.50 0.44 -10.45
C LYS A 22 12.01 0.52 -10.13
N LYS A 23 11.19 -0.10 -10.99
CA LYS A 23 9.79 -0.43 -10.65
C LYS A 23 9.70 -1.08 -9.27
N GLY A 24 8.64 -0.77 -8.52
CA GLY A 24 8.48 -1.27 -7.17
C GLY A 24 7.05 -1.24 -6.70
N CYS A 25 6.79 -2.06 -5.69
CA CYS A 25 5.54 -2.11 -4.97
C CYS A 25 5.85 -2.26 -3.48
N THR A 26 5.10 -1.57 -2.63
CA THR A 26 5.02 -1.88 -1.19
C THR A 26 3.60 -2.15 -0.78
N ILE A 27 3.43 -3.05 0.18
CA ILE A 27 2.15 -3.35 0.80
C ILE A 27 2.23 -3.26 2.32
N ARG A 28 1.13 -2.83 2.96
CA ARG A 28 0.92 -2.98 4.40
C ARG A 28 -0.57 -3.03 4.73
N PRO A 29 -0.97 -3.50 5.92
CA PRO A 29 -2.34 -3.32 6.39
C PRO A 29 -2.73 -1.84 6.45
N LEU A 30 -4.02 -1.54 6.24
CA LEU A 30 -4.57 -0.22 6.52
C LEU A 30 -4.51 0.07 8.03
N ARG A 31 -4.20 1.32 8.36
CA ARG A 31 -4.40 1.86 9.71
C ARG A 31 -5.89 2.05 9.97
N GLN A 32 -6.27 2.20 11.23
CA GLN A 32 -7.66 2.32 11.64
C GLN A 32 -8.37 3.53 11.00
N ASP A 33 -7.66 4.63 10.85
CA ASP A 33 -8.12 5.88 10.22
C ASP A 33 -8.13 5.83 8.69
N GLU A 34 -7.39 4.90 8.08
CA GLU A 34 -7.42 4.68 6.64
C GLU A 34 -8.54 3.75 6.18
N PHE A 35 -9.17 3.03 7.12
CA PHE A 35 -10.29 2.12 6.85
C PHE A 35 -11.60 2.92 6.73
N GLU A 36 -11.70 3.68 5.64
CA GLU A 36 -12.89 4.45 5.25
C GLU A 36 -13.26 4.14 3.79
N PHE A 37 -14.50 4.43 3.43
CA PHE A 37 -15.07 4.12 2.12
C PHE A 37 -15.49 5.37 1.34
N GLY A 38 -15.04 6.55 1.76
CA GLY A 38 -15.41 7.83 1.17
C GLY A 38 -16.81 8.31 1.58
N THR A 39 -17.49 8.97 0.65
CA THR A 39 -18.81 9.61 0.83
C THR A 39 -19.94 8.79 0.21
N ASP A 40 -21.18 9.10 0.59
CA ASP A 40 -22.38 8.44 0.04
C ASP A 40 -22.45 8.58 -1.49
N ASP A 41 -22.12 9.75 -2.03
CA ASP A 41 -22.09 10.00 -3.47
C ASP A 41 -21.05 9.15 -4.21
N GLN A 42 -19.94 8.81 -3.55
CA GLN A 42 -18.88 7.98 -4.14
C GLN A 42 -19.26 6.51 -4.17
N VAL A 43 -20.05 6.03 -3.21
CA VAL A 43 -20.44 4.60 -3.13
C VAL A 43 -21.77 4.30 -3.82
N ALA A 44 -22.60 5.32 -4.06
CA ALA A 44 -23.89 5.17 -4.73
C ALA A 44 -23.80 4.50 -6.12
N PRO A 45 -22.84 4.84 -7.01
CA PRO A 45 -22.68 4.17 -8.29
C PRO A 45 -22.34 2.68 -8.18
N ALA A 46 -21.77 2.25 -7.05
CA ALA A 46 -21.47 0.84 -6.76
C ALA A 46 -22.67 0.08 -6.17
N GLY A 47 -23.83 0.74 -6.01
CA GLY A 47 -25.08 0.14 -5.56
C GLY A 47 -25.31 0.17 -4.05
N PHE A 48 -24.52 0.94 -3.29
CA PHE A 48 -24.70 1.14 -1.86
C PHE A 48 -25.50 2.41 -1.59
N ALA A 49 -26.37 2.40 -0.58
CA ALA A 49 -27.15 3.58 -0.20
C ALA A 49 -26.31 4.61 0.57
N SER A 50 -25.24 4.18 1.26
CA SER A 50 -24.33 5.05 2.01
C SER A 50 -22.97 4.41 2.26
N ALA A 51 -21.96 5.23 2.57
CA ALA A 51 -20.65 4.76 2.99
C ALA A 51 -20.71 4.01 4.34
N GLU A 52 -21.67 4.38 5.20
CA GLU A 52 -21.92 3.67 6.46
C GLU A 52 -22.45 2.25 6.22
N GLU A 53 -23.34 2.06 5.25
CA GLU A 53 -23.82 0.73 4.85
C GLU A 53 -22.67 -0.15 4.37
N LEU A 54 -21.82 0.38 3.49
CA LEU A 54 -20.64 -0.34 3.00
C LEU A 54 -19.68 -0.69 4.15
N SER A 55 -19.47 0.22 5.10
CA SER A 55 -18.67 -0.05 6.30
C SER A 55 -19.24 -1.18 7.15
N LYS A 56 -20.56 -1.18 7.40
CA LYS A 56 -21.24 -2.27 8.13
C LYS A 56 -21.12 -3.60 7.39
N LYS A 57 -21.23 -3.60 6.06
CA LYS A 57 -21.04 -4.79 5.24
C LYS A 57 -19.60 -5.32 5.34
N ALA A 58 -18.61 -4.46 5.20
CA ALA A 58 -17.20 -4.81 5.31
C ALA A 58 -16.87 -5.42 6.68
N GLN A 59 -17.43 -4.88 7.77
CA GLN A 59 -17.29 -5.45 9.11
C GLN A 59 -17.95 -6.83 9.24
N LYS A 60 -19.18 -6.97 8.74
CA LYS A 60 -19.92 -8.24 8.77
C LYS A 60 -19.21 -9.35 7.99
N GLU A 61 -18.65 -9.00 6.83
CA GLU A 61 -17.91 -9.91 5.96
C GLU A 61 -16.41 -9.98 6.30
N ARG A 62 -15.97 -9.31 7.37
CA ARG A 62 -14.59 -9.32 7.88
C ARG A 62 -13.55 -8.96 6.82
N TRP A 63 -13.81 -7.92 6.05
CA TRP A 63 -12.89 -7.46 5.02
C TRP A 63 -11.55 -7.02 5.64
N VAL A 64 -10.46 -7.31 4.94
CA VAL A 64 -9.10 -6.91 5.27
C VAL A 64 -8.67 -5.82 4.30
N GLY A 65 -8.25 -4.67 4.85
CA GLY A 65 -7.76 -3.54 4.07
C GLY A 65 -6.24 -3.55 3.95
N MET A 66 -5.73 -3.29 2.74
CA MET A 66 -4.30 -3.14 2.45
C MET A 66 -4.01 -1.80 1.76
N ARG A 67 -2.97 -1.09 2.20
CA ARG A 67 -2.37 0.04 1.49
C ARG A 67 -1.33 -0.49 0.52
N VAL A 68 -1.40 -0.04 -0.73
CA VAL A 68 -0.46 -0.42 -1.78
C VAL A 68 0.05 0.84 -2.47
N ASP A 69 1.38 0.97 -2.50
CA ASP A 69 2.07 2.02 -3.25
C ASP A 69 2.87 1.35 -4.37
N MET A 70 2.61 1.73 -5.61
CA MET A 70 3.25 1.19 -6.82
C MET A 70 3.93 2.31 -7.58
N TRP A 71 5.15 2.07 -8.05
CA TRP A 71 5.87 3.07 -8.81
C TRP A 71 6.75 2.49 -9.90
N ASN A 72 7.04 3.32 -10.90
CA ASN A 72 8.08 3.10 -11.89
C ASN A 72 8.81 4.42 -12.17
N ASP A 73 10.04 4.32 -12.64
CA ASP A 73 10.83 5.43 -13.15
C ASP A 73 10.85 5.47 -14.68
N GLU A 74 10.05 4.59 -15.30
CA GLU A 74 9.85 4.49 -16.74
C GLU A 74 8.71 5.42 -17.18
N GLY A 75 9.01 6.34 -18.08
CA GLY A 75 8.05 7.30 -18.60
C GLY A 75 8.72 8.59 -19.00
N VAL A 76 8.28 9.18 -20.11
CA VAL A 76 8.68 10.54 -20.51
C VAL A 76 7.44 11.40 -20.67
N ASP A 77 7.51 12.64 -20.20
CA ASP A 77 6.45 13.62 -20.42
C ASP A 77 6.40 14.06 -21.91
N LEU A 78 5.44 14.92 -22.26
CA LEU A 78 5.31 15.49 -23.61
C LEU A 78 6.53 16.32 -24.06
N LYS A 79 7.47 16.61 -23.14
CA LYS A 79 8.71 17.35 -23.38
C LYS A 79 9.95 16.43 -23.38
N GLY A 80 9.76 15.11 -23.27
CA GLY A 80 10.84 14.13 -23.25
C GLY A 80 11.59 14.04 -21.92
N LEU A 81 11.10 14.66 -20.85
CA LEU A 81 11.70 14.58 -19.52
C LEU A 81 11.25 13.30 -18.83
N ARG A 82 12.17 12.60 -18.15
CA ARG A 82 11.82 11.42 -17.34
C ARG A 82 10.77 11.81 -16.31
N GLN A 83 9.62 11.16 -16.38
CA GLN A 83 8.50 11.34 -15.48
C GLN A 83 8.10 9.96 -14.97
N GLY A 84 8.69 9.55 -13.86
CA GLY A 84 8.26 8.34 -13.16
C GLY A 84 6.84 8.50 -12.62
N MET A 85 6.11 7.39 -12.50
CA MET A 85 4.75 7.36 -12.00
C MET A 85 4.69 6.74 -10.61
N LEU A 86 3.87 7.32 -9.75
CA LEU A 86 3.49 6.78 -8.44
C LEU A 86 1.97 6.66 -8.38
N VAL A 87 1.52 5.49 -7.92
CA VAL A 87 0.12 5.16 -7.70
C VAL A 87 -0.04 4.69 -6.26
N LYS A 88 -0.96 5.30 -5.52
CA LYS A 88 -1.31 4.90 -4.15
C LYS A 88 -2.75 4.43 -4.12
N VAL A 89 -2.98 3.23 -3.61
CA VAL A 89 -4.28 2.55 -3.63
C VAL A 89 -4.58 1.93 -2.27
N ARG A 90 -5.85 1.92 -1.87
CA ARG A 90 -6.36 1.06 -0.82
C ARG A 90 -7.13 -0.08 -1.46
N TYR A 91 -6.83 -1.32 -1.08
CA TYR A 91 -7.58 -2.50 -1.50
C TYR A 91 -8.28 -3.12 -0.30
N TRP A 92 -9.48 -3.62 -0.53
CA TRP A 92 -10.18 -4.45 0.45
C TRP A 92 -10.41 -5.84 -0.12
N TRP A 93 -10.12 -6.83 0.71
CA TRP A 93 -10.19 -8.24 0.39
C TRP A 93 -11.11 -8.93 1.37
N ARG A 94 -11.80 -9.97 0.92
CA ARG A 94 -12.53 -10.87 1.79
C ARG A 94 -12.09 -12.30 1.54
N GLU A 95 -12.07 -13.10 2.59
CA GLU A 95 -11.81 -14.54 2.50
C GLU A 95 -13.15 -15.29 2.48
N GLU A 96 -13.32 -16.15 1.49
CA GLU A 96 -14.49 -17.03 1.35
C GLU A 96 -13.98 -18.41 0.93
N ASP A 97 -14.27 -19.43 1.73
CA ASP A 97 -13.84 -20.82 1.51
C ASP A 97 -12.32 -20.99 1.25
N GLY A 98 -11.50 -20.22 1.97
CA GLY A 98 -10.04 -20.24 1.84
C GLY A 98 -9.50 -19.51 0.60
N GLN A 99 -10.35 -18.80 -0.14
CA GLN A 99 -9.98 -17.99 -1.29
C GLN A 99 -10.14 -16.50 -0.99
N TRP A 100 -9.09 -15.73 -1.30
CA TRP A 100 -9.11 -14.28 -1.17
C TRP A 100 -9.68 -13.64 -2.43
N THR A 101 -10.73 -12.83 -2.26
CA THR A 101 -11.36 -12.08 -3.34
C THR A 101 -11.21 -10.58 -3.09
N GLN A 102 -10.64 -9.86 -4.06
CA GLN A 102 -10.63 -8.40 -4.04
C GLN A 102 -12.06 -7.89 -4.19
N THR A 103 -12.52 -7.10 -3.22
CA THR A 103 -13.92 -6.65 -3.16
C THR A 103 -14.06 -5.16 -3.47
N LEU A 104 -13.06 -4.34 -3.12
CA LEU A 104 -13.06 -2.91 -3.39
C LEU A 104 -11.64 -2.41 -3.63
N HIS A 105 -11.53 -1.32 -4.40
CA HIS A 105 -10.34 -0.49 -4.43
C HIS A 105 -10.71 0.99 -4.37
N ASP A 106 -9.84 1.79 -3.75
CA ASP A 106 -9.93 3.24 -3.72
C ASP A 106 -8.59 3.84 -4.13
N LEU A 107 -8.63 4.68 -5.17
CA LEU A 107 -7.46 5.26 -5.80
C LEU A 107 -7.16 6.62 -5.16
N LEU A 108 -6.13 6.66 -4.34
CA LEU A 108 -5.79 7.85 -3.56
C LEU A 108 -4.96 8.85 -4.34
N TYR A 109 -4.06 8.35 -5.18
CA TYR A 109 -3.13 9.18 -5.92
C TYR A 109 -2.70 8.48 -7.20
N ILE A 110 -2.69 9.24 -8.30
CA ILE A 110 -1.95 8.92 -9.51
C ILE A 110 -1.20 10.19 -9.91
N GLY A 111 0.12 10.11 -10.01
CA GLY A 111 0.91 11.24 -10.43
C GLY A 111 2.40 10.94 -10.51
N GLN A 112 3.20 11.99 -10.45
CA GLN A 112 4.65 11.89 -10.46
C GLN A 112 5.17 11.24 -9.17
N LEU A 113 6.39 10.68 -9.24
CA LEU A 113 7.15 10.32 -8.04
C LEU A 113 7.28 11.55 -7.13
N ASP A 114 6.94 11.39 -5.85
CA ASP A 114 6.93 12.45 -4.85
C ASP A 114 7.99 12.25 -3.75
N GLY A 115 8.84 11.22 -3.88
CA GLY A 115 9.88 10.86 -2.92
C GLY A 115 9.41 9.95 -1.78
N THR A 116 8.11 9.65 -1.71
CA THR A 116 7.52 8.76 -0.68
C THR A 116 7.39 7.31 -1.16
N GLU A 117 7.76 7.02 -2.41
CA GLU A 117 7.67 5.69 -2.98
C GLU A 117 8.40 4.64 -2.13
N GLY A 118 7.65 3.62 -1.69
CA GLY A 118 8.18 2.53 -0.88
C GLY A 118 8.50 2.88 0.57
N SER A 119 8.09 4.05 1.07
CA SER A 119 8.39 4.48 2.44
C SER A 119 7.45 3.90 3.50
N GLU A 120 6.27 3.43 3.09
CA GLU A 120 5.17 3.12 4.02
C GLU A 120 4.85 1.63 4.17
N GLY A 121 5.57 0.69 3.55
CA GLY A 121 5.24 -0.73 3.67
C GLY A 121 6.35 -1.69 3.28
N ASP A 122 6.04 -2.99 3.34
CA ASP A 122 6.97 -4.05 2.98
C ASP A 122 7.06 -4.16 1.46
N ARG A 123 8.29 -4.25 0.95
CA ARG A 123 8.52 -4.36 -0.49
C ARG A 123 8.08 -5.74 -0.99
N ILE A 124 7.37 -5.75 -2.11
CA ILE A 124 7.07 -6.97 -2.85
C ILE A 124 7.81 -6.91 -4.18
N ASP A 125 8.71 -7.86 -4.39
CA ASP A 125 9.49 -8.07 -5.61
C ASP A 125 8.93 -9.20 -6.50
#